data_AF-A0A7W9SLN5-F1
#
_entry.id   AF-A0A7W9SLN5-F1
#
_cell.length_a   1.000
_cell.length_b   1.000
_cell.length_c   1.000
_cell.angle_alpha   90.00
_cell.angle_beta   90.00
_cell.angle_gamma   90.00
#
_symmetry.space_group_name_H-M   'P 1'
#
loop_
_entity.id
_entity.type
_entity.pdbx_description
1 polymer ?
#
loop_
_entity_poly.entity_id
_entity_poly.type
_entity_poly.pdbx_seq_one_letter_code
_entity_poly.pdbx_strand_id
1 'polypeptide(L)'
;MRVVVALAALTVLSASAFAQGGGAGGGRQGGGFGGFGGGQFGRPGANGELTTVQIPLATLTTVAKLTPEQASKVKAMQDKLDEQRKAMRPQGGFGGGGNGGGFDREAMQQMMEEMRAKQEQLRNDETKASKAIDAMLSADQSASLKAALPGLKAAASFGLLEVYSELNLTDAQVAVLTKAAKERQARMQGGGRRGGGN
;
A
#
# COMPACT_ATOMS: atom_id res chain seq x y z
N MET A 1 10.63 -19.99 28.17
CA MET A 1 10.48 -18.84 29.08
C MET A 1 9.34 -17.98 28.56
N ARG A 2 8.26 -17.83 29.33
CA ARG A 2 7.12 -16.98 28.99
C ARG A 2 7.44 -15.57 29.49
N VAL A 3 7.74 -14.64 28.59
CA VAL A 3 7.93 -13.23 28.94
C VAL A 3 6.55 -12.63 29.18
N VAL A 4 6.26 -12.29 30.42
CA VAL A 4 5.06 -11.55 30.83
C VAL A 4 5.29 -10.09 30.45
N VAL A 5 4.78 -9.67 29.30
CA VAL A 5 4.82 -8.26 28.89
C VAL A 5 3.64 -7.54 29.54
N ALA A 6 3.96 -6.56 30.38
CA ALA A 6 3.00 -5.73 31.11
C ALA A 6 2.07 -4.99 30.15
N LEU A 7 0.77 -5.12 30.40
CA LEU A 7 -0.31 -4.46 29.68
C LEU A 7 -0.30 -2.97 30.07
N ALA A 8 0.32 -2.11 29.25
CA ALA A 8 0.20 -0.67 29.43
C ALA A 8 -1.19 -0.22 28.94
N ALA A 9 -2.02 0.23 29.89
CA ALA A 9 -3.34 0.78 29.62
C ALA A 9 -3.22 2.03 28.72
N LEU A 10 -3.71 1.92 27.48
CA LEU A 10 -3.78 3.03 26.55
C LEU A 10 -4.94 3.94 26.96
N THR A 11 -4.66 4.93 27.81
CA THR A 11 -5.59 6.01 28.14
C THR A 11 -5.82 6.85 26.88
N VAL A 12 -7.03 6.76 26.32
CA VAL A 12 -7.50 7.63 25.25
C VAL A 12 -7.68 9.03 25.83
N LEU A 13 -6.67 9.90 25.66
CA LEU A 13 -6.81 11.33 25.83
C LEU A 13 -7.54 11.89 24.61
N SER A 14 -8.85 12.02 24.77
CA SER A 14 -9.73 12.81 23.90
C SER A 14 -9.41 14.30 24.03
N ALA A 15 -9.58 15.02 22.92
CA ALA A 15 -9.68 16.47 22.75
C ALA A 15 -8.42 17.25 22.37
N SER A 16 -8.39 17.67 21.10
CA SER A 16 -8.14 19.07 20.72
C SER A 16 -8.88 19.35 19.42
N ALA A 17 -10.04 20.00 19.55
CA ALA A 17 -10.77 20.59 18.45
C ALA A 17 -9.91 21.71 17.84
N PHE A 18 -9.52 21.57 16.56
CA PHE A 18 -9.00 22.69 15.79
C PHE A 18 -10.16 23.56 15.30
N ALA A 19 -10.51 24.53 16.14
CA ALA A 19 -11.24 25.74 15.77
C ALA A 19 -10.23 26.90 15.70
N GLN A 20 -9.71 27.22 14.51
CA GLN A 20 -9.08 28.49 14.13
C GLN A 20 -8.57 28.34 12.70
N GLY A 21 -8.82 29.23 11.73
CA GLY A 21 -9.50 30.50 11.78
C GLY A 21 -9.96 30.86 10.36
N GLY A 22 -11.06 31.63 10.30
CA GLY A 22 -11.48 32.28 9.09
C GLY A 22 -10.40 33.24 8.61
N GLY A 23 -9.93 33.01 7.39
CA GLY A 23 -9.15 33.97 6.60
C GLY A 23 -9.91 34.22 5.31
N ALA A 24 -10.88 35.14 5.38
CA ALA A 24 -11.39 35.82 4.20
C ALA A 24 -10.23 36.62 3.59
N GLY A 25 -9.85 36.33 2.36
CA GLY A 25 -8.70 37.00 1.76
C GLY A 25 -8.47 36.65 0.30
N GLY A 26 -9.07 37.45 -0.57
CA GLY A 26 -8.40 37.90 -1.79
C GLY A 26 -8.41 36.93 -2.96
N GLY A 27 -9.17 37.31 -3.99
CA GLY A 27 -9.24 36.57 -5.24
C GLY A 27 -7.89 36.33 -5.90
N ARG A 28 -7.82 35.22 -6.62
CA ARG A 28 -7.04 35.13 -7.85
C ARG A 28 -7.71 34.12 -8.78
N GLN A 29 -8.64 34.66 -9.54
CA GLN A 29 -8.96 34.19 -10.87
C GLN A 29 -7.66 34.22 -11.69
N GLY A 30 -7.02 33.06 -11.81
CA GLY A 30 -5.77 32.90 -12.54
C GLY A 30 -5.68 31.47 -13.03
N GLY A 31 -5.84 31.29 -14.35
CA GLY A 31 -5.79 30.01 -15.03
C GLY A 31 -4.49 29.26 -14.73
N GLY A 32 -4.59 28.27 -13.84
CA GLY A 32 -3.54 27.31 -13.57
C GLY A 32 -3.66 26.13 -14.53
N PHE A 33 -3.24 26.33 -15.78
CA PHE A 33 -2.86 25.23 -16.67
C PHE A 33 -1.56 24.61 -16.14
N GLY A 34 -1.64 23.95 -14.98
CA GLY A 34 -0.48 23.52 -14.18
C GLY A 34 -0.79 22.38 -13.22
N GLY A 35 -1.78 21.55 -13.54
CA GLY A 35 -2.20 20.39 -12.75
C GLY A 35 -1.89 19.03 -13.40
N PHE A 36 -1.01 18.97 -14.41
CA PHE A 36 -0.52 17.71 -14.99
C PHE A 36 0.63 17.09 -14.16
N GLY A 37 0.51 17.17 -12.83
CA GLY A 37 1.53 16.72 -11.88
C GLY A 37 0.99 16.19 -10.55
N GLY A 38 -0.31 15.86 -10.47
CA GLY A 38 -0.91 15.34 -9.24
C GLY A 38 -2.14 14.44 -9.43
N GLY A 39 -2.55 14.17 -10.68
CA GLY A 39 -3.70 13.35 -10.98
C GLY A 39 -3.31 11.88 -11.13
N GLN A 40 -3.87 11.00 -10.30
CA GLN A 40 -4.18 9.60 -10.61
C GLN A 40 -3.04 8.62 -10.98
N PHE A 41 -1.84 9.09 -11.33
CA PHE A 41 -0.78 8.29 -11.98
C PHE A 41 0.30 7.75 -11.03
N GLY A 42 0.11 7.88 -9.71
CA GLY A 42 1.18 7.60 -8.74
C GLY A 42 0.78 6.81 -7.50
N ARG A 43 -0.46 6.33 -7.40
CA ARG A 43 -0.82 5.34 -6.37
C ARG A 43 -1.10 3.99 -7.02
N PRO A 44 -0.06 3.18 -7.25
CA PRO A 44 -0.25 1.75 -7.38
C PRO A 44 -1.13 1.29 -6.20
N GLY A 45 -2.31 0.75 -6.48
CA GLY A 45 -3.02 -0.04 -5.47
C GLY A 45 -4.06 0.67 -4.59
N ALA A 46 -4.72 1.76 -5.02
CA ALA A 46 -5.88 2.25 -4.25
C ALA A 46 -7.02 1.21 -4.12
N ASN A 47 -7.11 0.26 -5.07
CA ASN A 47 -7.98 -0.92 -5.01
C ASN A 47 -7.21 -2.23 -5.26
N GLY A 48 -5.87 -2.22 -5.14
CA GLY A 48 -5.08 -3.43 -5.29
C GLY A 48 -5.36 -4.34 -4.11
N GLU A 49 -5.92 -5.52 -4.36
CA GLU A 49 -6.08 -6.50 -3.29
C GLU A 49 -4.69 -6.90 -2.78
N LEU A 50 -4.46 -6.78 -1.48
CA LEU A 50 -3.22 -7.23 -0.84
C LEU A 50 -3.06 -8.73 -1.11
N THR A 51 -2.08 -9.10 -1.93
CA THR A 51 -1.77 -10.49 -2.25
C THR A 51 -0.76 -11.06 -1.26
N THR A 52 -0.68 -12.38 -1.16
CA THR A 52 0.23 -13.04 -0.19
C THR A 52 1.69 -12.73 -0.45
N VAL A 53 2.10 -12.56 -1.71
CA VAL A 53 3.47 -12.18 -2.06
C VAL A 53 3.85 -10.76 -1.63
N GLN A 54 2.87 -9.86 -1.48
CA GLN A 54 3.09 -8.48 -1.03
C GLN A 54 3.22 -8.35 0.49
N ILE A 55 2.95 -9.41 1.26
CA ILE A 55 3.11 -9.40 2.71
C ILE A 55 4.59 -9.62 3.05
N PRO A 56 5.22 -8.77 3.87
CA PRO A 56 6.61 -8.93 4.27
C PRO A 56 6.87 -10.33 4.86
N LEU A 57 8.04 -10.91 4.53
CA LEU A 57 8.41 -12.25 4.96
C LEU A 57 8.34 -12.44 6.48
N ALA A 58 8.77 -11.43 7.25
CA ALA A 58 8.71 -11.46 8.70
C ALA A 58 7.26 -11.61 9.18
N THR A 59 6.34 -10.83 8.59
CA THR A 59 4.91 -10.88 8.88
C THR A 59 4.29 -12.22 8.48
N LEU A 60 4.63 -12.77 7.31
CA LEU A 60 4.19 -14.12 6.91
C LEU A 60 4.71 -15.20 7.86
N THR A 61 5.98 -15.13 8.24
CA THR A 61 6.62 -16.10 9.14
C THR A 61 5.95 -16.10 10.51
N THR A 62 5.63 -14.92 11.06
CA THR A 62 4.96 -14.80 12.35
C THR A 62 3.50 -15.24 12.30
N VAL A 63 2.73 -14.79 11.32
CA VAL A 63 1.29 -15.06 11.21
C VAL A 63 1.00 -16.50 10.80
N ALA A 64 1.68 -16.97 9.75
CA ALA A 64 1.45 -18.30 9.19
C ALA A 64 2.41 -19.35 9.76
N LYS A 65 3.31 -18.99 10.70
CA LYS A 65 4.29 -19.92 11.31
C LYS A 65 5.02 -20.74 10.24
N LEU A 66 5.62 -20.06 9.27
CA LEU A 66 6.31 -20.70 8.16
C LEU A 66 7.48 -21.54 8.67
N THR A 67 7.70 -22.72 8.06
CA THR A 67 8.93 -23.48 8.29
C THR A 67 10.13 -22.75 7.67
N PRO A 68 11.37 -23.04 8.11
CA PRO A 68 12.56 -22.43 7.51
C PRO A 68 12.64 -22.66 5.99
N GLU A 69 12.25 -23.85 5.53
CA GLU A 69 12.22 -24.19 4.10
C GLU A 69 11.16 -23.38 3.33
N GLN A 70 9.94 -23.26 3.87
CA GLN A 70 8.90 -22.42 3.28
C GLN A 70 9.34 -20.95 3.22
N ALA A 71 9.88 -20.41 4.31
CA ALA A 71 10.36 -19.04 4.38
C ALA A 71 11.46 -18.76 3.35
N SER A 72 12.41 -19.68 3.16
CA SER A 72 13.45 -19.55 2.14
C SER A 72 12.89 -19.50 0.71
N LYS A 73 11.89 -20.34 0.40
CA LYS A 73 11.23 -20.36 -0.91
C LYS A 73 10.39 -19.09 -1.15
N VAL A 74 9.66 -18.63 -0.13
CA VAL A 74 8.92 -17.36 -0.17
C VAL A 74 9.88 -16.20 -0.42
N LYS A 75 11.00 -16.15 0.32
CA LYS A 75 12.04 -15.13 0.14
C LYS A 75 12.57 -15.08 -1.28
N ALA A 76 12.91 -16.23 -1.86
CA ALA A 76 13.42 -16.30 -3.23
C ALA A 76 12.39 -15.76 -4.25
N MET A 77 11.09 -16.04 -4.05
CA MET A 77 10.03 -15.50 -4.90
C MET A 77 9.88 -13.98 -4.76
N GLN A 78 9.96 -13.46 -3.53
CA GLN A 78 9.89 -12.03 -3.25
C GLN A 78 11.10 -11.28 -3.81
N ASP A 79 12.31 -11.77 -3.56
CA ASP A 79 13.56 -11.18 -4.06
C ASP A 79 13.54 -11.08 -5.60
N LYS A 80 13.07 -12.13 -6.29
CA LYS A 80 12.91 -12.14 -7.75
C LYS A 80 11.94 -11.05 -8.25
N LEU A 81 10.78 -10.90 -7.60
CA LEU A 81 9.82 -9.86 -7.95
C LEU A 81 10.38 -8.46 -7.67
N ASP A 82 11.14 -8.30 -6.59
CA ASP A 82 11.77 -7.03 -6.25
C ASP A 82 12.85 -6.63 -7.26
N GLU A 83 13.63 -7.58 -7.76
CA GLU A 83 14.55 -7.37 -8.88
C GLU A 83 13.80 -6.91 -10.14
N GLN A 84 12.68 -7.56 -10.48
CA GLN A 84 11.84 -7.15 -11.60
C GLN A 84 11.26 -5.73 -11.40
N ARG A 85 10.78 -5.40 -10.20
CA ARG A 85 10.32 -4.04 -9.86
C ARG A 85 11.43 -3.01 -10.03
N LYS A 86 12.64 -3.32 -9.53
CA LYS A 86 13.81 -2.45 -9.66
C LYS A 86 14.20 -2.22 -11.12
N ALA A 87 14.16 -3.27 -11.95
CA ALA A 87 14.44 -3.17 -13.38
C ALA A 87 13.41 -2.33 -14.15
N MET A 88 12.17 -2.24 -13.65
CA MET A 88 11.13 -1.37 -14.22
C MET A 88 11.19 0.07 -13.72
N ARG A 89 11.90 0.34 -12.63
CA ARG A 89 12.05 1.71 -12.14
C ARG A 89 12.94 2.45 -13.14
N PRO A 90 12.46 3.51 -13.80
CA PRO A 90 13.29 4.25 -14.75
C PRO A 90 14.54 4.75 -14.01
N GLN A 91 15.72 4.36 -14.48
CA GLN A 91 17.01 4.69 -13.84
C GLN A 91 17.32 6.19 -13.87
N GLY A 92 16.65 6.96 -14.72
CA GLY A 92 16.58 8.42 -14.66
C GLY A 92 15.16 8.84 -14.30
N GLY A 93 15.01 9.62 -13.23
CA GLY A 93 13.69 10.06 -12.75
C GLY A 93 12.86 10.68 -13.87
N PHE A 94 11.77 10.01 -14.26
CA PHE A 94 10.80 10.50 -15.24
C PHE A 94 9.96 11.69 -14.71
N GLY A 95 10.35 12.26 -13.57
CA GLY A 95 9.64 13.34 -12.90
C GLY A 95 10.64 14.28 -12.25
N GLY A 96 10.83 15.45 -12.86
CA GLY A 96 11.58 16.54 -12.25
C GLY A 96 12.54 17.20 -13.23
N GLY A 97 12.00 17.99 -14.15
CA GLY A 97 12.85 18.78 -15.05
C GLY A 97 12.02 19.46 -16.11
N GLY A 98 11.26 20.47 -15.70
CA GLY A 98 10.57 21.36 -16.62
C GLY A 98 11.59 22.02 -17.54
N ASN A 99 11.46 21.73 -18.82
CA ASN A 99 11.80 22.66 -19.89
C ASN A 99 11.02 22.15 -21.10
N GLY A 100 10.18 23.00 -21.69
CA GLY A 100 9.22 22.67 -22.74
C GLY A 100 9.83 22.28 -24.09
N GLY A 101 10.79 21.34 -24.09
CA GLY A 101 11.29 20.67 -25.28
C GLY A 101 10.29 19.60 -25.69
N GLY A 102 9.84 19.67 -26.95
CA GLY A 102 8.89 18.72 -27.51
C GLY A 102 9.40 17.28 -27.35
N PHE A 103 8.74 16.50 -26.50
CA PHE A 103 8.92 15.06 -26.50
C PHE A 103 8.41 14.52 -27.83
N ASP A 104 9.22 13.70 -28.48
CA ASP A 104 8.79 12.90 -29.62
C ASP A 104 7.60 12.03 -29.18
N ARG A 105 6.44 12.25 -29.81
CA ARG A 105 5.20 11.53 -29.46
C ARG A 105 5.31 10.04 -29.73
N GLU A 106 6.04 9.65 -30.77
CA GLU A 106 6.22 8.26 -31.16
C GLU A 106 7.10 7.53 -30.14
N ALA A 107 8.22 8.16 -29.73
CA ALA A 107 9.07 7.62 -28.67
C ALA A 107 8.31 7.48 -27.34
N MET A 108 7.46 8.46 -27.01
CA MET A 108 6.62 8.39 -25.81
C MET A 108 5.59 7.26 -25.91
N GLN A 109 4.97 7.06 -27.07
CA GLN A 109 4.02 5.98 -27.28
C GLN A 109 4.69 4.60 -27.13
N GLN A 110 5.84 4.39 -27.76
CA GLN A 110 6.60 3.14 -27.64
C GLN A 110 7.01 2.86 -26.19
N MET A 111 7.49 3.88 -25.47
CA MET A 111 7.84 3.75 -24.05
C MET A 111 6.61 3.39 -23.19
N MET A 112 5.45 3.99 -23.46
CA MET A 112 4.22 3.66 -22.75
C MET A 112 3.76 2.22 -23.02
N GLU A 113 3.87 1.74 -24.26
CA GLU A 113 3.55 0.37 -24.65
C GLU A 113 4.50 -0.64 -23.98
N GLU A 114 5.81 -0.36 -23.98
CA GLU A 114 6.80 -1.20 -23.30
C GLU A 114 6.56 -1.24 -21.78
N MET A 115 6.33 -0.09 -21.15
CA MET A 115 6.00 -0.03 -19.73
C MET A 115 4.70 -0.78 -19.40
N ARG A 116 3.69 -0.70 -20.27
CA ARG A 116 2.43 -1.43 -20.10
C ARG A 116 2.68 -2.94 -20.15
N ALA A 117 3.44 -3.42 -21.13
CA ALA A 117 3.79 -4.84 -21.26
C ALA A 117 4.58 -5.34 -20.05
N LYS A 118 5.59 -4.58 -19.58
CA LYS A 118 6.36 -4.94 -18.37
C LYS A 118 5.50 -4.95 -17.10
N GLN A 119 4.58 -3.99 -16.95
CA GLN A 119 3.65 -3.98 -15.83
C GLN A 119 2.68 -5.17 -15.85
N GLU A 120 2.18 -5.55 -17.03
CA GLU A 120 1.33 -6.73 -17.18
C GLU A 120 2.09 -8.01 -16.83
N GLN A 121 3.34 -8.12 -17.31
CA GLN A 121 4.22 -9.22 -16.95
C GLN A 121 4.45 -9.29 -15.42
N LEU A 122 4.75 -8.17 -14.76
CA LEU A 122 4.91 -8.15 -13.30
C LEU A 122 3.64 -8.62 -12.59
N ARG A 123 2.45 -8.15 -13.00
CA ARG A 123 1.18 -8.58 -12.38
C ARG A 123 0.94 -10.09 -12.53
N ASN A 124 1.29 -10.63 -13.69
CA ASN A 124 1.19 -12.07 -13.95
C ASN A 124 2.17 -12.85 -13.07
N ASP A 125 3.41 -12.37 -12.91
CA ASP A 125 4.42 -12.99 -12.07
C ASP A 125 4.05 -12.89 -10.57
N GLU A 126 3.52 -11.76 -10.11
CA GLU A 126 2.98 -11.60 -8.75
C GLU A 126 1.83 -12.56 -8.48
N THR A 127 0.93 -12.74 -9.45
CA THR A 127 -0.21 -13.67 -9.33
C THR A 127 0.27 -15.11 -9.24
N LYS A 128 1.25 -15.51 -10.08
CA LYS A 128 1.85 -16.84 -10.05
C LYS A 128 2.57 -17.09 -8.73
N ALA A 129 3.37 -16.14 -8.26
CA ALA A 129 4.07 -16.23 -6.99
C ALA A 129 3.10 -16.35 -5.82
N SER A 130 2.04 -15.53 -5.79
CA SER A 130 1.02 -15.62 -4.73
C SER A 130 0.35 -17.00 -4.69
N LYS A 131 -0.04 -17.55 -5.85
CA LYS A 131 -0.61 -18.90 -5.93
C LYS A 131 0.38 -19.98 -5.49
N ALA A 132 1.66 -19.85 -5.84
CA ALA A 132 2.69 -20.78 -5.42
C ALA A 132 2.92 -20.74 -3.90
N ILE A 133 2.92 -19.55 -3.31
CA ILE A 133 2.98 -19.37 -1.85
C ILE A 133 1.77 -20.04 -1.20
N ASP A 134 0.55 -19.75 -1.67
CA ASP A 134 -0.68 -20.30 -1.11
C ASP A 134 -0.72 -21.83 -1.18
N ALA A 135 -0.24 -22.42 -2.28
CA ALA A 135 -0.17 -23.88 -2.47
C ALA A 135 0.87 -24.56 -1.55
N MET A 136 1.87 -23.82 -1.07
CA MET A 136 2.87 -24.34 -0.13
C MET A 136 2.44 -24.27 1.33
N LEU A 137 1.41 -23.47 1.65
CA LEU A 137 0.88 -23.36 3.00
C LEU A 137 0.06 -24.60 3.34
N SER A 138 0.22 -25.10 4.56
CA SER A 138 -0.73 -26.09 5.09
C SER A 138 -2.12 -25.45 5.30
N ALA A 139 -3.14 -26.29 5.55
CA ALA A 139 -4.49 -25.81 5.84
C ALA A 139 -4.51 -24.86 7.06
N ASP A 140 -3.79 -25.20 8.13
CA ASP A 140 -3.73 -24.40 9.36
C ASP A 140 -3.01 -23.07 9.15
N GLN A 141 -1.94 -23.07 8.35
CA GLN A 141 -1.20 -21.86 7.99
C GLN A 141 -2.08 -20.93 7.14
N SER A 142 -2.81 -21.51 6.17
CA SER A 142 -3.77 -20.79 5.33
C SER A 142 -4.92 -20.18 6.14
N ALA A 143 -5.45 -20.92 7.11
CA ALA A 143 -6.51 -20.44 8.00
C ALA A 143 -6.02 -19.27 8.88
N SER A 144 -4.81 -19.40 9.44
CA SER A 144 -4.19 -18.35 10.25
C SER A 144 -3.96 -17.07 9.45
N LEU A 145 -3.45 -17.20 8.22
CA LEU A 145 -3.25 -16.06 7.33
C LEU A 145 -4.58 -15.39 6.96
N LYS A 146 -5.61 -16.18 6.60
CA LYS A 146 -6.96 -15.65 6.29
C LYS A 146 -7.57 -14.88 7.46
N ALA A 147 -7.40 -15.37 8.69
CA ALA A 147 -7.87 -14.68 9.89
C ALA A 147 -7.15 -13.33 10.11
N ALA A 148 -5.86 -13.27 9.80
CA ALA A 148 -5.05 -12.05 9.95
C ALA A 148 -5.23 -11.02 8.80
N LEU A 149 -5.71 -11.45 7.61
CA LEU A 149 -5.82 -10.61 6.42
C LEU A 149 -6.51 -9.24 6.65
N PRO A 150 -7.64 -9.13 7.38
CA PRO A 150 -8.26 -7.83 7.64
C PRO A 150 -7.32 -6.86 8.36
N GLY A 151 -6.58 -7.36 9.37
CA GLY A 151 -5.60 -6.57 10.11
C GLY A 151 -4.40 -6.17 9.28
N LEU A 152 -3.90 -7.08 8.44
CA LEU A 152 -2.83 -6.81 7.49
C LEU A 152 -3.24 -5.75 6.46
N LYS A 153 -4.45 -5.85 5.89
CA LYS A 153 -5.02 -4.85 4.98
C LYS A 153 -5.15 -3.48 5.67
N ALA A 154 -5.60 -3.46 6.92
CA ALA A 154 -5.67 -2.23 7.71
C ALA A 154 -4.28 -1.63 7.93
N ALA A 155 -3.30 -2.42 8.38
CA ALA A 155 -1.93 -1.98 8.59
C ALA A 155 -1.28 -1.44 7.31
N ALA A 156 -1.47 -2.13 6.18
CA ALA A 156 -1.00 -1.70 4.86
C ALA A 156 -1.58 -0.33 4.47
N SER A 157 -2.86 -0.07 4.77
CA SER A 157 -3.48 1.24 4.48
C SER A 157 -2.84 2.41 5.27
N PHE A 158 -2.19 2.11 6.39
CA PHE A 158 -1.43 3.06 7.21
C PHE A 158 0.08 3.04 6.96
N GLY A 159 0.57 2.20 6.04
CA GLY A 159 2.01 2.06 5.81
C GLY A 159 2.74 1.32 6.94
N LEU A 160 2.02 0.54 7.74
CA LEU A 160 2.56 -0.18 8.91
C LEU A 160 2.85 -1.66 8.62
N LEU A 161 2.79 -2.09 7.36
CA LEU A 161 2.89 -3.50 7.01
C LEU A 161 4.27 -4.11 7.34
N GLU A 162 5.35 -3.33 7.12
CA GLU A 162 6.74 -3.74 7.42
C GLU A 162 6.97 -3.98 8.92
N VAL A 163 6.39 -3.13 9.77
CA VAL A 163 6.55 -3.21 11.23
C VAL A 163 5.45 -4.01 11.91
N TYR A 164 4.48 -4.58 11.16
CA TYR A 164 3.32 -5.26 11.74
C TYR A 164 3.71 -6.38 12.71
N SER A 165 4.73 -7.16 12.34
CA SER A 165 5.25 -8.25 13.18
C SER A 165 5.97 -7.76 14.45
N GLU A 166 6.54 -6.55 14.43
CA GLU A 166 7.25 -5.95 15.58
C GLU A 166 6.27 -5.31 16.57
N LEU A 167 5.15 -4.78 16.06
CA LEU A 167 4.16 -4.07 16.87
C LEU A 167 3.39 -4.99 17.83
N ASN A 168 3.45 -6.31 17.66
CA ASN A 168 2.76 -7.30 18.50
C ASN A 168 1.30 -6.90 18.79
N LEU A 169 0.59 -6.46 17.75
CA LEU A 169 -0.74 -5.87 17.91
C LEU A 169 -1.72 -6.91 18.47
N THR A 170 -2.47 -6.50 19.49
CA THR A 170 -3.58 -7.30 20.02
C THR A 170 -4.79 -7.25 19.09
N ASP A 171 -5.69 -8.24 19.19
CA ASP A 171 -6.94 -8.26 18.42
C ASP A 171 -7.75 -6.96 18.58
N ALA A 172 -7.74 -6.38 19.78
CA ALA A 172 -8.37 -5.09 20.06
C ALA A 172 -7.73 -3.93 19.28
N GLN A 173 -6.39 -3.88 19.21
CA GLN A 173 -5.67 -2.86 18.45
C GLN A 173 -5.88 -3.04 16.93
N VAL A 174 -5.91 -4.28 16.45
CA VAL A 174 -6.24 -4.61 15.06
C VAL A 174 -7.65 -4.16 14.70
N ALA A 175 -8.62 -4.33 15.61
CA ALA A 175 -9.99 -3.86 15.41
C ALA A 175 -10.05 -2.33 15.30
N VAL A 176 -9.31 -1.59 16.15
CA VAL A 176 -9.21 -0.13 16.08
C VAL A 176 -8.59 0.34 14.77
N LEU A 177 -7.48 -0.26 14.33
CA LEU A 177 -6.86 0.06 13.04
C LEU A 177 -7.81 -0.23 11.87
N THR A 178 -8.52 -1.35 11.92
CA THR A 178 -9.49 -1.73 10.88
C THR A 178 -10.63 -0.72 10.79
N LYS A 179 -11.15 -0.27 11.93
CA LYS A 179 -12.18 0.78 11.99
C LYS A 179 -11.66 2.09 11.40
N ALA A 180 -10.47 2.53 11.81
CA ALA A 180 -9.84 3.74 11.31
C ALA A 180 -9.58 3.67 9.79
N ALA A 181 -9.15 2.52 9.27
CA ALA A 181 -8.97 2.28 7.84
C ALA A 181 -10.28 2.43 7.06
N LYS A 182 -11.38 1.83 7.56
CA LYS A 182 -12.72 1.94 6.96
C LYS A 182 -13.24 3.37 6.98
N GLU A 183 -13.09 4.10 8.09
CA GLU A 183 -13.51 5.50 8.19
C GLU A 183 -12.73 6.39 7.21
N ARG A 184 -11.42 6.17 7.10
CA ARG A 184 -10.58 6.87 6.11
C ARG A 184 -11.04 6.56 4.69
N GLN A 185 -11.30 5.29 4.37
CA GLN A 185 -11.81 4.87 3.06
C GLN A 185 -13.18 5.52 2.76
N ALA A 186 -14.10 5.53 3.73
CA ALA A 186 -15.41 6.16 3.59
C ALA A 186 -15.31 7.69 3.37
N ARG A 187 -14.40 8.37 4.08
CA ARG A 187 -14.12 9.81 3.85
C ARG A 187 -13.60 10.08 2.45
N MET A 188 -12.73 9.22 1.93
CA MET A 188 -12.21 9.35 0.56
C MET A 188 -13.30 9.12 -0.49
N GLN A 189 -14.24 8.19 -0.26
CA GLN A 189 -15.37 7.94 -1.16
C GLN A 189 -16.46 9.02 -1.08
N GLY A 190 -16.74 9.56 0.11
CA GLY A 190 -17.78 10.56 0.34
C GLY A 190 -17.32 12.01 0.09
N GLY A 191 -16.03 12.30 0.20
CA GLY A 191 -15.47 13.64 0.03
C GLY A 191 -15.54 14.20 -1.40
N GLY A 192 -15.71 13.35 -2.42
CA GLY A 192 -15.81 13.76 -3.82
C GLY A 192 -17.17 14.36 -4.24
N ARG A 193 -18.19 14.34 -3.38
CA ARG A 193 -19.56 14.78 -3.73
C ARG A 193 -20.02 16.09 -3.07
N ARG A 194 -19.18 16.78 -2.29
CA ARG A 194 -19.62 17.94 -1.48
C ARG A 194 -19.35 19.33 -2.07
N GLY A 195 -18.93 19.47 -3.33
CA GLY A 195 -18.51 20.78 -3.89
C GLY A 195 -19.11 21.21 -5.23
N GLY A 196 -20.18 20.56 -5.73
CA GLY A 196 -20.75 20.82 -7.07
C GLY A 196 -22.22 21.19 -7.06
N GLY A 197 -22.68 21.95 -6.08
CA GLY A 197 -24.04 22.52 -6.04
C GLY A 197 -24.01 23.99 -6.47
N ASN A 198 -24.64 24.27 -7.61
CA ASN A 198 -25.02 25.61 -8.10
C ASN A 198 -25.87 26.38 -7.10
#